data_AF-A0A3D5G989-F1
#
_entry.id   AF-A0A3D5G989-F1
#
_cell.length_a   1.000
_cell.length_b   1.000
_cell.length_c   1.000
_cell.angle_alpha   90.00
_cell.angle_beta   90.00
_cell.angle_gamma   90.00
#
_symmetry.space_group_name_H-M   'P 1'
#
loop_
_entity.id
_entity.type
_entity.pdbx_description
1 polymer ?
#
loop_
_entity_poly.entity_id
_entity_poly.type
_entity_poly.pdbx_seq_one_letter_code
_entity_poly.pdbx_strand_id
1 'polypeptide(L)'
;MLLSFKTELKPNNKQVTRFRQHCPVARHAYNWANSIILETLKIRETDQSVKIPSAIDLHKRLVAFVKHEHPWYYESSKASPQQSLA
;
A
#
# COMPACT_ATOMS: atom_id res chain seq x y z
N MET A 1 19.30 -24.47 15.93
CA MET A 1 19.94 -23.14 15.82
C MET A 1 19.70 -22.63 14.41
N LEU A 2 18.87 -21.60 14.22
CA LEU A 2 18.65 -20.98 12.91
C LEU A 2 19.80 -20.00 12.65
N LEU A 3 20.69 -20.33 11.73
CA LEU A 3 21.69 -19.39 11.20
C LEU A 3 20.98 -18.48 10.20
N SER A 4 20.60 -17.27 10.61
CA SER A 4 20.09 -16.25 9.69
C SER A 4 21.22 -15.36 9.20
N PHE A 5 21.35 -15.19 7.89
CA PHE A 5 22.18 -14.14 7.33
C PHE A 5 21.47 -12.79 7.56
N LYS A 6 22.10 -11.90 8.34
CA LYS A 6 21.69 -10.49 8.41
C LYS A 6 22.33 -9.74 7.25
N THR A 7 21.53 -9.33 6.29
CA THR A 7 21.95 -8.45 5.20
C THR A 7 21.49 -7.02 5.49
N GLU A 8 22.38 -6.06 5.29
CA GLU A 8 22.09 -4.63 5.39
C GLU A 8 22.22 -4.00 4.00
N LEU A 9 21.28 -3.11 3.67
CA LEU A 9 21.43 -2.24 2.51
C LEU A 9 22.35 -1.08 2.88
N LYS A 10 23.37 -0.80 2.06
CA LYS A 10 24.22 0.40 2.17
C LYS A 10 23.87 1.41 1.07
N PRO A 11 22.72 2.10 1.16
CA PRO A 11 22.28 3.02 0.13
C PRO A 11 23.12 4.30 0.12
N ASN A 12 23.39 4.82 -1.08
CA ASN A 12 23.93 6.17 -1.22
C ASN A 12 22.84 7.24 -1.02
N ASN A 13 23.24 8.51 -0.98
CA ASN A 13 22.31 9.63 -0.75
C ASN A 13 21.12 9.64 -1.74
N LYS A 14 21.34 9.29 -3.01
CA LYS A 14 20.26 9.24 -4.01
C LYS A 14 19.24 8.14 -3.68
N GLN A 15 19.71 6.96 -3.29
CA GLN A 15 18.86 5.82 -2.92
C GLN A 15 18.09 6.09 -1.63
N VAL A 16 18.73 6.67 -0.61
CA VAL A 16 18.06 7.05 0.64
C VAL A 16 16.94 8.05 0.38
N THR A 17 17.19 9.07 -0.44
CA THR A 17 16.16 10.05 -0.82
C THR A 17 14.98 9.35 -1.51
N ARG A 18 15.24 8.42 -2.43
CA ARG A 18 14.18 7.64 -3.08
C ARG A 18 13.41 6.79 -2.07
N PHE A 19 14.07 6.09 -1.15
CA PHE A 19 13.36 5.31 -0.12
C PHE A 19 12.43 6.20 0.71
N ARG A 20 12.91 7.37 1.15
CA ARG A 20 12.09 8.34 1.89
C ARG A 20 10.92 8.88 1.08
N GLN A 21 11.06 8.96 -0.24
CA GLN A 21 9.98 9.35 -1.15
C GLN A 21 8.92 8.25 -1.30
N HIS A 22 9.33 6.98 -1.45
CA HIS A 22 8.42 5.86 -1.72
C HIS A 22 7.72 5.31 -0.46
N CYS A 23 8.40 5.28 0.70
CA CYS A 23 7.86 4.69 1.93
C CYS A 23 6.54 5.32 2.41
N PRO A 24 6.38 6.66 2.42
CA PRO A 24 5.12 7.30 2.80
C PRO A 24 3.97 6.93 1.87
N VAL A 25 4.22 6.81 0.56
CA VAL A 25 3.19 6.44 -0.43
C VAL A 25 2.68 5.03 -0.20
N ALA A 26 3.60 4.08 0.02
CA ALA A 26 3.25 2.70 0.38
C ALA A 26 2.45 2.65 1.69
N ARG A 27 2.90 3.38 2.72
CA ARG A 27 2.22 3.41 4.02
C ARG A 27 0.81 4.01 3.92
N HIS A 28 0.65 5.10 3.19
CA HIS A 28 -0.65 5.73 2.99
C HIS A 28 -1.62 4.80 2.25
N ALA A 29 -1.17 4.19 1.15
CA ALA A 29 -1.97 3.23 0.38
C ALA A 29 -2.41 2.03 1.24
N TYR A 30 -1.49 1.46 2.02
CA TYR A 30 -1.80 0.37 2.96
C TYR A 30 -2.87 0.78 3.98
N ASN A 31 -2.68 1.92 4.65
CA ASN A 31 -3.63 2.38 5.67
C ASN A 31 -5.02 2.64 5.09
N TRP A 32 -5.09 3.26 3.91
CA TRP A 32 -6.34 3.52 3.19
C TRP A 32 -7.07 2.23 2.80
N ALA A 33 -6.38 1.22 2.31
CA ALA A 33 -7.04 -0.04 1.99
C ALA A 33 -7.41 -0.86 3.23
N ASN A 34 -6.57 -0.81 4.27
CA ASN A 34 -6.86 -1.48 5.52
C ASN A 34 -8.15 -0.93 6.16
N SER A 35 -8.41 0.38 6.08
CA SER A 35 -9.69 0.93 6.56
C SER A 35 -10.88 0.38 5.78
N ILE A 36 -10.80 0.30 4.45
CA ILE A 36 -11.84 -0.28 3.59
C ILE A 36 -12.09 -1.76 3.93
N ILE A 37 -11.02 -2.54 4.12
CA ILE A 37 -11.12 -3.96 4.47
C ILE A 37 -11.79 -4.11 5.84
N LEU A 38 -11.36 -3.33 6.84
CA LEU A 38 -11.96 -3.36 8.18
C LEU A 38 -13.45 -2.99 8.15
N GLU A 39 -13.84 -1.98 7.37
CA GLU A 39 -15.25 -1.62 7.18
C GLU A 39 -16.04 -2.73 6.51
N THR A 40 -15.47 -3.34 5.46
CA THR A 40 -16.12 -4.44 4.73
C THR A 40 -16.31 -5.66 5.65
N LEU A 41 -15.31 -5.96 6.48
CA LEU A 41 -15.39 -7.06 7.45
C LEU A 41 -16.50 -6.84 8.47
N LYS A 42 -16.65 -5.62 9.00
CA LYS A 42 -17.75 -5.27 9.91
C LYS A 42 -19.13 -5.48 9.27
N ILE A 43 -19.30 -5.06 8.01
CA ILE A 43 -20.56 -5.31 7.29
C ILE A 43 -20.81 -6.82 7.16
N ARG A 44 -19.75 -7.57 6.86
CA ARG A 44 -19.83 -9.02 6.65
C ARG A 44 -20.20 -9.83 7.91
N GLU A 45 -20.06 -9.25 9.10
CA GLU A 45 -20.60 -9.83 10.33
C GLU A 45 -22.12 -9.99 10.27
N THR A 46 -22.80 -9.10 9.56
CA THR A 46 -24.26 -9.11 9.38
C THR A 46 -24.70 -9.69 8.04
N ASP A 47 -23.93 -9.47 6.97
CA ASP A 47 -24.23 -9.97 5.63
C ASP A 47 -23.01 -10.67 5.01
N GLN A 48 -23.00 -12.00 5.08
CA GLN A 48 -21.90 -12.82 4.57
C GLN A 48 -21.77 -12.79 3.03
N SER A 49 -22.77 -12.28 2.30
CA SER A 49 -22.72 -12.17 0.84
C SER A 49 -21.76 -11.08 0.37
N VAL A 50 -21.42 -10.13 1.25
CA VAL A 50 -20.51 -9.02 0.95
C VAL A 50 -19.09 -9.53 0.69
N LYS A 51 -18.58 -9.22 -0.52
CA LYS A 51 -17.25 -9.63 -0.96
C LYS A 51 -16.19 -8.65 -0.43
N ILE A 52 -15.13 -9.21 0.15
CA ILE A 52 -13.93 -8.44 0.49
C ILE A 52 -13.24 -8.04 -0.82
N PRO A 53 -12.87 -6.76 -1.01
CA PRO A 53 -12.17 -6.32 -2.21
C PRO A 53 -10.85 -7.08 -2.40
N SER A 54 -10.57 -7.50 -3.63
CA SER A 54 -9.25 -8.05 -3.99
C SER A 54 -8.20 -6.94 -4.07
N ALA A 55 -6.92 -7.31 -4.07
CA ALA A 55 -5.82 -6.38 -4.33
C ALA A 55 -6.04 -5.58 -5.64
N ILE A 56 -6.52 -6.23 -6.70
CA ILE A 56 -6.79 -5.56 -7.98
C ILE A 56 -7.96 -4.58 -7.88
N ASP A 57 -9.00 -4.88 -7.10
CA ASP A 57 -10.11 -3.95 -6.87
C ASP A 57 -9.61 -2.70 -6.13
N LEU A 58 -8.77 -2.90 -5.12
CA LEU A 58 -8.16 -1.82 -4.35
C LEU A 58 -7.21 -0.97 -5.22
N HIS A 59 -6.45 -1.58 -6.13
CA HIS A 59 -5.60 -0.84 -7.08
C HIS A 59 -6.43 0.11 -7.94
N LYS A 60 -7.53 -0.39 -8.52
CA LYS A 60 -8.43 0.41 -9.37
C LYS A 60 -9.05 1.56 -8.58
N ARG A 61 -9.56 1.27 -7.37
CA ARG A 61 -10.16 2.27 -6.49
C ARG A 61 -9.15 3.33 -6.04
N LEU A 62 -7.92 2.94 -5.69
CA LEU A 62 -6.86 3.88 -5.31
C LEU A 62 -6.55 4.85 -6.45
N VAL A 63 -6.41 4.32 -7.68
CA VAL A 63 -6.16 5.17 -8.86
C VAL A 63 -7.32 6.13 -9.12
N ALA A 64 -8.55 5.65 -8.98
CA ALA A 64 -9.75 6.45 -9.22
C ALA A 64 -9.95 7.55 -8.17
N PHE A 65 -9.77 7.26 -6.88
CA PHE A 65 -10.20 8.15 -5.79
C PHE A 65 -9.07 8.85 -5.05
N VAL A 66 -7.92 8.21 -4.90
CA VAL A 66 -6.86 8.69 -3.97
C VAL A 66 -5.73 9.36 -4.74
N LYS A 67 -5.34 8.77 -5.88
CA LYS A 67 -4.13 9.18 -6.60
C LYS A 67 -4.19 10.62 -7.10
N HIS A 68 -5.35 11.09 -7.57
CA HIS A 68 -5.49 12.43 -8.14
C HIS A 68 -5.58 13.53 -7.07
N GLU A 69 -6.10 13.21 -5.87
CA GLU A 69 -6.17 14.14 -4.74
C GLU A 69 -4.82 14.36 -4.06
N HIS A 70 -3.84 13.50 -4.35
CA HIS A 70 -2.53 13.51 -3.70
C HIS A 70 -1.41 13.58 -4.74
N PRO A 71 -1.01 14.80 -5.18
CA PRO A 71 -0.01 15.00 -6.23
C PRO A 71 1.33 14.27 -5.99
N TRP A 72 1.73 14.07 -4.73
CA TRP A 72 2.94 13.35 -4.36
C TRP A 72 2.94 11.86 -4.75
N TYR A 73 1.78 11.26 -5.07
CA TYR A 73 1.73 9.92 -5.67
C TYR A 73 2.41 9.85 -7.05
N TYR A 74 2.41 10.95 -7.80
CA TYR A 74 3.04 11.02 -9.13
C TYR A 74 4.56 11.11 -9.06
N GLU A 75 5.10 11.48 -7.90
CA GLU A 75 6.53 11.55 -7.68
C GLU A 75 7.15 10.18 -7.33
N SER A 76 6.29 9.20 -7.00
CA SER A 76 6.67 7.82 -6.69
C SER A 76 6.33 6.86 -7.83
N SER A 77 6.97 5.71 -7.83
CA SER A 77 6.67 4.62 -8.76
C SER A 77 5.27 4.08 -8.49
N LYS A 78 4.55 3.68 -9.55
CA LYS A 78 3.26 2.99 -9.44
C LYS A 78 3.32 1.74 -8.53
N ALA A 79 4.50 1.11 -8.44
CA ALA A 79 4.71 -0.08 -7.64
C ALA A 79 4.60 0.21 -6.13
N SER A 80 4.98 1.41 -5.67
CA SER A 80 4.97 1.75 -4.24
C SER A 80 3.59 1.59 -3.60
N PRO A 81 2.51 2.20 -4.15
CA PRO A 81 1.17 1.95 -3.62
C PRO A 81 0.57 0.61 -4.04
N GLN A 82 0.87 0.08 -5.23
CA GLN A 82 0.25 -1.18 -5.68
C GLN A 82 0.74 -2.40 -4.90
N GLN A 83 2.03 -2.48 -4.59
CA GLN A 83 2.60 -3.60 -3.83
C GLN A 83 2.25 -3.55 -2.34
N SER A 84 1.85 -2.39 -1.82
CA SER A 84 1.32 -2.27 -0.45
C SER A 84 -0.15 -2.66 -0.32
N LEU A 85 -0.84 -2.89 -1.45
CA LEU A 85 -2.24 -3.30 -1.53
C LEU A 85 -2.40 -4.80 -1.83
N ALA A 86 -1.28 -5.54 -1.83
CA ALA A 86 -1.20 -6.95 -2.19
C ALA A 86 -1.63 -7.89 -1.06
#